data_AF-A0AAN0JHC8-F1
#
_entry.id   AF-A0AAN0JHC8-F1
#
_cell.length_a   1.000
_cell.length_b   1.000
_cell.length_c   1.000
_cell.angle_alpha   90.00
_cell.angle_beta   90.00
_cell.angle_gamma   90.00
#
_symmetry.space_group_name_H-M   'P 1'
#
loop_
_entity.id
_entity.type
_entity.pdbx_description
1 polymer ?
#
loop_
_entity_poly.entity_id
_entity_poly.type
_entity_poly.pdbx_seq_one_letter_code
_entity_poly.pdbx_strand_id
1 'polypeptide(L)'
;MPSADNMKQIFSIASLVILFLSLGAAGTSLGFLQANTNNGASCRFYISHSQAMNSSLVDYNVPTCKLSIASAAIATICLALLTAIELISVSFKINVKTLIAKILQIGFFVGSMLFLLITMIVVSTGWGKTCATYKNITRTGGVPGSVFNLDCNGPQYISDGLGSSIGPFPPNGAEIITAAVFAGVGALFAAGALCVYIAQQQYIRSNDESFFSRELSTNMESNDNDD
;
A
#
# COMPACT_ATOMS: atom_id res chain seq x y z
N MET A 1 -0.05 25.43 27.08
CA MET A 1 0.70 24.44 26.28
C MET A 1 0.29 23.05 26.73
N PRO A 2 -0.01 22.10 25.83
CA PRO A 2 -0.23 20.70 26.21
C PRO A 2 1.03 20.13 26.87
N SER A 3 0.88 19.23 27.85
CA SER A 3 2.03 18.54 28.47
C SER A 3 2.74 17.64 27.45
N ALA A 4 4.02 17.34 27.68
CA ALA A 4 4.82 16.48 26.79
C ALA A 4 4.18 15.09 26.59
N ASP A 5 3.54 14.55 27.64
CA ASP A 5 2.80 13.29 27.59
C ASP A 5 1.55 13.37 26.70
N ASN A 6 0.82 14.48 26.78
CA ASN A 6 -0.36 14.71 25.92
C ASN A 6 0.04 14.80 24.45
N MET A 7 1.14 15.50 24.14
CA MET A 7 1.65 15.59 22.76
C MET A 7 2.10 14.22 22.23
N LYS A 8 2.82 13.44 23.05
CA LYS A 8 3.26 12.10 22.67
C LYS A 8 2.08 11.18 22.37
N GLN A 9 1.02 11.25 23.18
CA GLN A 9 -0.20 10.47 22.97
C GLN A 9 -0.92 10.89 21.68
N ILE A 10 -1.02 12.20 21.39
CA ILE A 10 -1.61 12.71 20.14
C ILE A 10 -0.86 12.18 18.92
N PHE A 11 0.47 12.21 18.93
CA PHE A 11 1.28 11.68 17.81
C PHE A 11 1.08 10.19 17.60
N SER A 12 1.07 9.38 18.67
CA SER A 12 0.84 7.93 18.54
C SER A 12 -0.58 7.61 18.05
N ILE A 13 -1.60 8.34 18.50
CA ILE A 13 -2.97 8.16 17.98
C ILE A 13 -3.04 8.55 16.50
N ALA A 14 -2.45 9.69 16.12
CA ALA A 14 -2.42 10.12 14.72
C ALA A 14 -1.70 9.10 13.83
N SER A 15 -0.53 8.62 14.27
CA SER A 15 0.24 7.57 13.59
C SER A 15 -0.60 6.29 13.41
N LEU A 16 -1.27 5.85 14.48
CA LEU A 16 -2.11 4.66 14.46
C LEU A 16 -3.27 4.77 13.45
N VAL A 17 -3.97 5.92 13.43
CA VAL A 17 -5.07 6.16 12.47
C VAL A 17 -4.55 6.11 11.03
N ILE A 18 -3.42 6.76 10.75
CA ILE A 18 -2.83 6.76 9.40
C ILE A 18 -2.39 5.35 9.01
N LEU A 19 -1.81 4.57 9.94
CA LEU A 19 -1.43 3.18 9.72
C LEU A 19 -2.65 2.30 9.38
N PHE A 20 -3.78 2.46 10.07
CA PHE A 20 -5.01 1.76 9.73
C PHE A 20 -5.52 2.11 8.33
N LEU A 21 -5.48 3.39 7.94
CA LEU A 21 -5.86 3.82 6.60
C LEU A 21 -4.93 3.23 5.53
N SER A 22 -3.62 3.23 5.80
CA SER A 22 -2.60 2.63 4.93
C SER A 22 -2.81 1.12 4.78
N LEU A 23 -3.07 0.42 5.89
CA LEU A 23 -3.30 -1.02 5.92
C LEU A 23 -4.59 -1.39 5.17
N GLY A 24 -5.66 -0.65 5.39
CA GLY A 24 -6.92 -0.82 4.67
C GLY A 24 -6.73 -0.65 3.16
N ALA A 25 -6.04 0.42 2.74
CA ALA A 25 -5.75 0.67 1.33
C ALA A 25 -4.90 -0.45 0.70
N ALA A 26 -3.82 -0.87 1.37
CA ALA A 26 -2.98 -1.98 0.91
C ALA A 26 -3.77 -3.30 0.78
N GLY A 27 -4.61 -3.61 1.77
CA GLY A 27 -5.47 -4.79 1.78
C GLY A 27 -6.51 -4.77 0.65
N THR A 28 -7.16 -3.63 0.41
CA THR A 28 -8.10 -3.46 -0.72
C THR A 28 -7.41 -3.66 -2.06
N SER A 29 -6.21 -3.10 -2.24
CA SER A 29 -5.41 -3.31 -3.44
C SER A 29 -5.09 -4.79 -3.67
N LEU A 30 -4.62 -5.49 -2.63
CA LEU A 30 -4.33 -6.93 -2.68
C LEU A 30 -5.58 -7.75 -3.05
N GLY A 31 -6.71 -7.46 -2.41
CA GLY A 31 -7.96 -8.19 -2.63
C GLY A 31 -8.47 -8.07 -4.07
N PHE A 32 -8.47 -6.85 -4.63
CA PHE A 32 -8.85 -6.65 -6.02
C PHE A 32 -7.87 -7.34 -7.00
N LEU A 33 -6.56 -7.30 -6.74
CA LEU A 33 -5.60 -8.01 -7.57
C LEU A 33 -5.83 -9.52 -7.56
N GLN A 34 -6.04 -10.10 -6.38
CA GLN A 34 -6.30 -11.53 -6.23
C GLN A 34 -7.58 -11.96 -6.96
N ALA A 35 -8.67 -11.20 -6.82
CA ALA A 35 -9.93 -11.47 -7.51
C ALA A 35 -9.80 -11.40 -9.05
N ASN A 36 -9.03 -10.44 -9.57
CA ASN A 36 -8.91 -10.20 -11.00
C ASN A 36 -7.84 -11.03 -11.72
N THR A 37 -7.01 -11.74 -10.96
CA THR A 37 -5.91 -12.58 -11.50
C THR A 37 -6.03 -14.04 -11.07
N ASN A 38 -7.14 -14.42 -10.42
CA ASN A 38 -7.32 -15.75 -9.82
C ASN A 38 -6.11 -16.15 -8.95
N ASN A 39 -5.76 -15.29 -7.99
CA ASN A 39 -4.56 -15.43 -7.15
C ASN A 39 -3.24 -15.55 -7.95
N GLY A 40 -3.17 -14.88 -9.09
CA GLY A 40 -2.02 -14.93 -9.99
C GLY A 40 -1.92 -16.22 -10.81
N ALA A 41 -2.98 -17.02 -10.90
CA ALA A 41 -3.06 -18.13 -11.84
C ALA A 41 -3.25 -17.64 -13.27
N SER A 42 -4.00 -16.54 -13.45
CA SER A 42 -4.20 -15.88 -14.75
C SER A 42 -3.69 -14.45 -14.70
N CYS A 43 -3.19 -13.95 -15.82
CA CYS A 43 -2.67 -12.59 -15.88
C CYS A 43 -3.02 -11.94 -17.22
N ARG A 44 -3.59 -10.74 -17.14
CA ARG A 44 -3.93 -9.94 -18.32
C ARG A 44 -3.16 -8.63 -18.37
N PHE A 45 -1.99 -8.57 -17.72
CA PHE A 45 -1.11 -7.42 -17.78
C PHE A 45 -0.11 -7.55 -18.91
N TYR A 46 0.19 -6.41 -19.55
CA TYR A 46 1.15 -6.29 -20.64
C TYR A 46 0.85 -7.15 -21.89
N ILE A 47 -0.43 -7.39 -22.19
CA ILE A 47 -0.81 -8.16 -23.37
C ILE A 47 -0.39 -7.45 -24.65
N SER A 48 0.35 -8.15 -25.51
CA SER A 48 0.79 -7.69 -26.82
C SER A 48 -0.26 -7.96 -27.91
N HIS A 49 -0.10 -7.35 -29.07
CA HIS A 49 -1.00 -7.56 -30.21
C HIS A 49 -1.03 -9.04 -30.68
N SER A 50 0.12 -9.70 -30.74
CA SER A 50 0.19 -11.11 -31.13
C SER A 50 -0.49 -12.03 -30.10
N GLN A 51 -0.37 -11.69 -28.81
CA GLN A 51 -1.02 -12.42 -27.72
C GLN A 51 -2.55 -12.21 -27.73
N ALA A 52 -3.02 -10.99 -27.96
CA ALA A 52 -4.45 -10.69 -28.06
C ALA A 52 -5.14 -11.33 -29.28
N MET A 53 -4.38 -11.62 -30.34
CA MET A 53 -4.88 -12.33 -31.53
C MET A 53 -4.82 -13.85 -31.40
N ASN A 54 -4.10 -14.38 -30.41
CA ASN A 54 -3.93 -15.82 -30.25
C ASN A 54 -4.80 -16.35 -29.10
N SER A 55 -5.88 -17.05 -29.43
CA SER A 55 -6.81 -17.64 -28.47
C SER A 55 -6.27 -18.90 -27.76
N SER A 56 -5.10 -19.42 -28.15
CA SER A 56 -4.61 -20.72 -27.68
C SER A 56 -3.89 -20.70 -26.34
N LEU A 57 -3.58 -19.52 -25.77
CA LEU A 57 -2.89 -19.40 -24.48
C LEU A 57 -3.50 -18.23 -23.70
N VAL A 58 -4.16 -18.49 -22.58
CA VAL A 58 -4.88 -17.46 -21.81
C VAL A 58 -4.02 -16.90 -20.65
N ASP A 59 -2.84 -17.50 -20.40
CA ASP A 59 -1.99 -17.24 -19.24
C ASP A 59 -0.65 -16.60 -19.61
N TYR A 60 -0.69 -15.45 -20.28
CA TYR A 60 0.51 -14.68 -20.55
C TYR A 60 0.95 -13.88 -19.32
N ASN A 61 2.25 -13.78 -19.09
CA ASN A 61 2.84 -12.91 -18.06
C ASN A 61 2.43 -13.21 -16.60
N VAL A 62 1.98 -14.43 -16.30
CA VAL A 62 1.70 -14.95 -14.95
C VAL A 62 2.73 -14.54 -13.88
N PRO A 63 4.07 -14.61 -14.13
CA PRO A 63 5.06 -14.17 -13.16
C PRO A 63 4.89 -12.71 -12.71
N THR A 64 4.40 -11.84 -13.59
CA THR A 64 4.19 -10.41 -13.32
C THR A 64 3.04 -10.18 -12.35
N CYS A 65 1.92 -10.88 -12.55
CA CYS A 65 0.79 -10.82 -11.61
C CYS A 65 1.16 -11.44 -10.26
N LYS A 66 1.89 -12.57 -10.25
CA LYS A 66 2.40 -13.18 -9.01
C LYS A 66 3.32 -12.22 -8.24
N LEU A 67 4.23 -11.53 -8.95
CA LEU A 67 5.09 -10.52 -8.34
C LEU A 67 4.28 -9.36 -7.74
N SER A 68 3.25 -8.88 -8.43
CA SER A 68 2.40 -7.78 -7.94
C SER A 68 1.61 -8.18 -6.70
N ILE A 69 1.06 -9.40 -6.68
CA ILE A 69 0.35 -9.95 -5.51
C ILE A 69 1.31 -10.16 -4.35
N ALA A 70 2.48 -10.75 -4.60
CA ALA A 70 3.49 -10.96 -3.56
C ALA A 70 3.94 -9.62 -2.95
N SER A 71 4.18 -8.60 -3.78
CA SER A 71 4.55 -7.26 -3.33
C SER A 71 3.45 -6.64 -2.47
N ALA A 72 2.19 -6.67 -2.94
CA ALA A 72 1.05 -6.15 -2.19
C ALA A 72 0.84 -6.90 -0.86
N ALA A 73 1.02 -8.22 -0.85
CA ALA A 73 0.91 -9.05 0.35
C ALA A 73 2.00 -8.72 1.37
N ILE A 74 3.27 -8.64 0.94
CA ILE A 74 4.39 -8.28 1.82
C ILE A 74 4.17 -6.89 2.41
N ALA A 75 3.77 -5.91 1.60
CA ALA A 75 3.45 -4.57 2.10
C ALA A 75 2.33 -4.58 3.15
N THR A 76 1.26 -5.32 2.89
CA THR A 76 0.13 -5.47 3.82
C THR A 76 0.58 -6.09 5.14
N ILE A 77 1.44 -7.11 5.10
CA ILE A 77 2.00 -7.74 6.31
C ILE A 77 2.89 -6.77 7.07
N CYS A 78 3.79 -6.04 6.40
CA CYS A 78 4.62 -5.01 7.04
C CYS A 78 3.77 -3.94 7.74
N LEU A 79 2.72 -3.45 7.06
CA LEU A 79 1.80 -2.47 7.63
C LEU A 79 0.98 -3.04 8.80
N ALA A 80 0.57 -4.31 8.73
CA ALA A 80 -0.14 -4.97 9.81
C ALA A 80 0.75 -5.09 11.07
N LEU A 81 2.02 -5.47 10.89
CA LEU A 81 2.99 -5.52 11.97
C LEU A 81 3.22 -4.12 12.59
N LEU A 82 3.41 -3.09 11.76
CA LEU A 82 3.54 -1.71 12.25
C LEU A 82 2.31 -1.25 13.03
N THR A 83 1.12 -1.52 12.49
CA THR A 83 -0.17 -1.18 13.13
C THR A 83 -0.30 -1.90 14.47
N ALA A 84 0.06 -3.19 14.55
CA ALA A 84 0.00 -3.95 15.78
C ALA A 84 0.98 -3.40 16.84
N ILE A 85 2.20 -3.04 16.45
CA ILE A 85 3.19 -2.46 17.37
C ILE A 85 2.69 -1.12 17.92
N GLU A 86 2.19 -0.23 17.05
CA GLU A 86 1.67 1.08 17.48
C GLU A 86 0.43 0.91 18.36
N LEU A 87 -0.47 -0.03 18.03
CA LEU A 87 -1.65 -0.34 18.82
C LEU A 87 -1.28 -0.82 20.23
N ILE A 88 -0.29 -1.70 20.37
CA ILE A 88 0.21 -2.17 21.67
C ILE A 88 0.81 -1.01 22.46
N SER A 89 1.58 -0.14 21.81
CA SER A 89 2.19 1.03 22.47
C SER A 89 1.12 1.99 23.01
N VAL A 90 0.09 2.28 22.21
CA VAL A 90 -1.06 3.11 22.63
C VAL A 90 -1.87 2.45 23.75
N SER A 91 -2.15 1.15 23.63
CA SER A 91 -3.04 0.43 24.55
C SER A 91 -2.44 0.22 25.93
N PHE A 92 -1.17 -0.18 26.00
CA PHE A 92 -0.53 -0.54 27.26
C PHE A 92 0.37 0.58 27.83
N LYS A 93 0.46 1.74 27.14
CA LYS A 93 1.41 2.82 27.46
C LYS A 93 2.86 2.33 27.59
N ILE A 94 3.18 1.19 26.95
CA ILE A 94 4.52 0.62 26.99
C ILE A 94 5.39 1.39 26.01
N ASN A 95 6.42 2.04 26.55
CA ASN A 95 7.45 2.67 25.76
C ASN A 95 8.45 1.57 25.36
N VAL A 96 8.36 1.05 24.13
CA VAL A 96 9.27 0.01 23.63
C VAL A 96 10.67 0.63 23.45
N LYS A 97 11.45 0.68 24.53
CA LYS A 97 12.75 1.37 24.63
C LYS A 97 13.92 0.58 24.00
N THR A 98 13.70 -0.09 22.88
CA THR A 98 14.78 -0.83 22.20
C THR A 98 15.10 -0.18 20.87
N LEU A 99 16.32 0.36 20.74
CA LEU A 99 16.81 1.01 19.52
C LEU A 99 16.70 0.10 18.28
N ILE A 100 16.87 -1.21 18.47
CA ILE A 100 16.65 -2.27 17.47
C ILE A 100 15.21 -2.27 16.94
N ALA A 101 14.21 -2.07 17.80
CA ALA A 101 12.80 -2.04 17.39
C ALA A 101 12.50 -0.81 16.52
N LYS A 102 13.14 0.33 16.78
CA LYS A 102 12.99 1.56 15.99
C LYS A 102 13.57 1.42 14.59
N ILE A 103 14.77 0.82 14.47
CA ILE A 103 15.40 0.55 13.17
C ILE A 103 14.53 -0.41 12.33
N LEU A 104 14.00 -1.47 12.96
CA LEU A 104 13.10 -2.41 12.30
C LEU A 104 11.80 -1.75 11.83
N GLN A 105 11.20 -0.86 12.64
CA GLN A 105 10.00 -0.11 12.23
C GLN A 105 10.26 0.74 10.99
N ILE A 106 11.37 1.48 10.93
CA ILE A 106 11.74 2.27 9.75
C ILE A 106 11.91 1.34 8.53
N GLY A 107 12.56 0.19 8.71
CA GLY A 107 12.69 -0.83 7.68
C GLY A 107 11.34 -1.31 7.13
N PHE A 108 10.35 -1.56 8.00
CA PHE A 108 9.01 -1.93 7.58
C PHE A 108 8.26 -0.79 6.87
N PHE A 109 8.46 0.47 7.28
CA PHE A 109 7.89 1.62 6.57
C PHE A 109 8.44 1.73 5.16
N VAL A 110 9.77 1.75 5.01
CA VAL A 110 10.42 1.87 3.71
C VAL A 110 10.08 0.67 2.82
N GLY A 111 10.12 -0.55 3.38
CA GLY A 111 9.76 -1.76 2.67
C GLY A 111 8.32 -1.74 2.17
N SER A 112 7.35 -1.41 3.03
CA SER A 112 5.94 -1.35 2.64
C SER A 112 5.69 -0.31 1.55
N MET A 113 6.29 0.88 1.63
CA MET A 113 6.19 1.89 0.57
C MET A 113 6.75 1.39 -0.76
N LEU A 114 7.96 0.82 -0.75
CA LEU A 114 8.60 0.31 -1.96
C LEU A 114 7.73 -0.77 -2.63
N PHE A 115 7.23 -1.74 -1.87
CA PHE A 115 6.40 -2.80 -2.41
C PHE A 115 5.05 -2.30 -2.93
N LEU A 116 4.41 -1.34 -2.26
CA LEU A 116 3.17 -0.71 -2.76
C LEU A 116 3.39 0.08 -4.05
N LEU A 117 4.51 0.81 -4.15
CA LEU A 117 4.87 1.53 -5.38
C LEU A 117 5.15 0.56 -6.54
N ILE A 118 5.85 -0.55 -6.28
CA ILE A 118 6.06 -1.60 -7.29
C ILE A 118 4.71 -2.13 -7.77
N THR A 119 3.80 -2.48 -6.85
CA THR A 119 2.45 -2.94 -7.21
C THR A 119 1.72 -1.87 -8.04
N MET A 120 1.70 -0.62 -7.60
CA MET A 120 1.05 0.49 -8.32
C MET A 120 1.58 0.61 -9.76
N ILE A 121 2.89 0.63 -9.95
CA ILE A 121 3.53 0.81 -11.26
C ILE A 121 3.24 -0.38 -12.17
N VAL A 122 3.46 -1.61 -11.69
CA VAL A 122 3.28 -2.82 -12.49
C VAL A 122 1.82 -2.99 -12.92
N VAL A 123 0.87 -2.76 -12.01
CA VAL A 123 -0.56 -2.87 -12.30
C VAL A 123 -1.00 -1.78 -13.26
N SER A 124 -0.63 -0.52 -13.01
CA SER A 124 -1.04 0.62 -13.85
C SER A 124 -0.47 0.51 -15.27
N THR A 125 0.83 0.26 -15.40
CA THR A 125 1.48 0.18 -16.71
C THR A 125 1.13 -1.12 -17.44
N GLY A 126 0.96 -2.21 -16.70
CA GLY A 126 0.54 -3.50 -17.23
C GLY A 126 -0.87 -3.47 -17.78
N TRP A 127 -1.83 -2.95 -17.01
CA TRP A 127 -3.20 -2.77 -17.47
C TRP A 127 -3.31 -1.76 -18.60
N GLY A 128 -2.64 -0.60 -18.47
CA GLY A 128 -2.62 0.44 -19.50
C GLY A 128 -2.13 -0.08 -20.86
N LYS A 129 -1.07 -0.90 -20.87
CA LYS A 129 -0.58 -1.52 -22.11
C LYS A 129 -1.60 -2.49 -22.70
N THR A 130 -2.18 -3.37 -21.89
CA THR A 130 -3.24 -4.29 -22.35
C THR A 130 -4.39 -3.51 -22.98
N CYS A 131 -4.86 -2.47 -22.31
CA CYS A 131 -5.93 -1.62 -22.80
C CYS A 131 -5.61 -0.92 -24.12
N ALA A 132 -4.40 -0.38 -24.25
CA ALA A 132 -3.94 0.21 -25.51
C ALA A 132 -3.90 -0.82 -26.65
N THR A 133 -3.45 -2.04 -26.38
CA THR A 133 -3.41 -3.13 -27.35
C THR A 133 -4.82 -3.46 -27.87
N TYR A 134 -5.78 -3.72 -26.98
CA TYR A 134 -7.15 -4.08 -27.38
C TYR A 134 -7.84 -2.93 -28.12
N LYS A 135 -7.69 -1.68 -27.65
CA LYS A 135 -8.21 -0.50 -28.35
C LYS A 135 -7.65 -0.36 -29.77
N ASN A 136 -6.36 -0.68 -29.97
CA ASN A 136 -5.75 -0.62 -31.29
C ASN A 136 -6.32 -1.67 -32.24
N ILE A 137 -6.50 -2.91 -31.76
CA ILE A 137 -7.08 -4.01 -32.55
C ILE A 137 -8.49 -3.65 -33.01
N THR A 138 -9.35 -3.18 -32.11
CA THR A 138 -10.72 -2.76 -32.45
C THR A 138 -10.72 -1.61 -33.46
N ARG A 139 -9.80 -0.65 -33.32
CA ARG A 139 -9.69 0.51 -34.23
C ARG A 139 -9.25 0.12 -35.63
N THR A 140 -8.41 -0.90 -35.79
CA THR A 140 -7.92 -1.37 -37.09
C THR A 140 -8.89 -2.34 -37.78
N GLY A 141 -10.08 -2.56 -37.23
CA GLY A 141 -11.07 -3.49 -37.76
C GLY A 141 -10.73 -4.96 -37.50
N GLY A 142 -9.73 -5.23 -36.66
CA GLY A 142 -9.44 -6.57 -36.18
C GLY A 142 -10.49 -6.98 -35.13
N VAL A 143 -10.96 -8.22 -35.21
CA VAL A 143 -11.73 -8.83 -34.12
C VAL A 143 -10.70 -9.55 -33.24
N PRO A 144 -10.50 -9.15 -31.97
CA PRO A 144 -9.61 -9.87 -31.07
C PRO A 144 -10.00 -11.35 -31.04
N GLY A 145 -9.01 -12.25 -30.95
CA GLY A 145 -9.28 -13.68 -30.79
C GLY A 145 -9.92 -14.03 -29.43
N SER A 146 -10.07 -13.06 -28.54
CA SER A 146 -10.75 -13.23 -27.26
C SER A 146 -12.27 -13.15 -27.42
N VAL A 147 -12.97 -14.07 -26.73
CA VAL A 147 -14.43 -14.13 -26.61
C VAL A 147 -15.07 -12.84 -26.05
N PHE A 148 -14.25 -11.91 -25.53
CA PHE A 148 -14.68 -10.67 -24.88
C PHE A 148 -14.16 -9.46 -25.68
N ASN A 149 -15.03 -8.47 -25.91
CA ASN A 149 -14.59 -7.10 -26.19
C ASN A 149 -14.13 -6.52 -24.85
N LEU A 150 -12.81 -6.32 -24.67
CA LEU A 150 -12.25 -5.95 -23.37
C LEU A 150 -12.70 -4.54 -22.94
N ASP A 151 -13.51 -4.46 -21.88
CA ASP A 151 -13.81 -3.19 -21.23
C ASP A 151 -12.68 -2.82 -20.24
N CYS A 152 -11.96 -1.76 -20.55
CA CYS A 152 -10.83 -1.29 -19.76
C CYS A 152 -11.21 -0.63 -18.43
N ASN A 153 -12.46 -0.17 -18.30
CA ASN A 153 -12.93 0.61 -17.17
C ASN A 153 -14.11 -0.06 -16.46
N GLY A 154 -14.47 -1.28 -16.84
CA GLY A 154 -15.68 -1.94 -16.37
C GLY A 154 -15.59 -3.46 -16.33
N PRO A 155 -16.72 -4.11 -16.01
CA PRO A 155 -16.82 -5.56 -15.98
C PRO A 155 -16.83 -6.15 -17.40
N GLN A 156 -16.39 -7.40 -17.53
CA GLN A 156 -16.45 -8.12 -18.82
C GLN A 156 -17.75 -8.92 -18.92
N TYR A 157 -18.43 -8.80 -20.06
CA TYR A 157 -19.64 -9.57 -20.37
C TYR A 157 -19.47 -10.31 -21.69
N ILE A 158 -20.10 -11.48 -21.78
CA ILE A 158 -20.27 -12.21 -23.04
C ILE A 158 -21.71 -11.99 -23.48
N SER A 159 -21.91 -11.53 -24.72
CA SER A 159 -23.24 -11.58 -25.33
C SER A 159 -23.56 -13.02 -25.68
N ASP A 160 -24.58 -13.60 -25.08
CA ASP A 160 -25.23 -14.74 -25.70
C ASP A 160 -26.03 -14.18 -26.90
N GLY A 161 -26.04 -14.88 -28.04
CA GLY A 161 -26.71 -14.40 -29.26
C GLY A 161 -28.24 -14.25 -29.14
N LEU A 162 -28.80 -14.38 -27.93
CA LEU A 162 -30.22 -14.24 -27.60
C LEU A 162 -30.57 -12.85 -27.02
N GLY A 163 -29.59 -11.95 -26.94
CA GLY A 163 -29.79 -10.60 -26.38
C GLY A 163 -29.63 -10.54 -24.87
N SER A 164 -29.15 -11.61 -24.24
CA SER A 164 -28.78 -11.66 -22.83
C SER A 164 -27.25 -11.58 -22.69
N SER A 165 -26.80 -10.97 -21.59
CA SER A 165 -25.38 -10.81 -21.27
C SER A 165 -25.03 -11.71 -20.09
N ILE A 166 -24.09 -12.64 -20.30
CA ILE A 166 -23.55 -13.50 -19.24
C ILE A 166 -22.32 -12.81 -18.64
N GLY A 167 -22.28 -12.66 -17.32
CA GLY A 167 -21.18 -12.01 -16.60
C GLY A 167 -21.64 -11.42 -15.26
N PRO A 168 -20.76 -10.66 -14.55
CA PRO A 168 -19.44 -10.22 -14.98
C PRO A 168 -18.34 -11.27 -14.82
N PHE A 169 -17.38 -11.29 -15.74
CA PHE A 169 -16.18 -12.14 -15.68
C PHE A 169 -14.92 -11.31 -15.38
N PRO A 170 -13.95 -11.87 -14.64
CA PRO A 170 -12.66 -11.23 -14.46
C PRO A 170 -11.83 -11.27 -15.77
N PRO A 171 -10.97 -10.26 -16.01
CA PRO A 171 -10.72 -9.12 -15.14
C PRO A 171 -11.71 -7.96 -15.31
N ASN A 172 -12.17 -7.39 -14.19
CA ASN A 172 -12.86 -6.12 -14.13
C ASN A 172 -11.85 -4.95 -14.15
N GLY A 173 -11.93 -4.12 -15.20
CA GLY A 173 -11.02 -3.00 -15.38
C GLY A 173 -11.12 -1.94 -14.29
N ALA A 174 -12.33 -1.68 -13.79
CA ALA A 174 -12.54 -0.74 -12.70
C ALA A 174 -11.83 -1.19 -11.41
N GLU A 175 -11.90 -2.48 -11.11
CA GLU A 175 -11.27 -3.06 -9.92
C GLU A 175 -9.74 -3.06 -10.03
N ILE A 176 -9.19 -3.32 -11.22
CA ILE A 176 -7.74 -3.25 -11.46
C ILE A 176 -7.22 -1.81 -11.29
N ILE A 177 -7.93 -0.82 -11.85
CA ILE A 177 -7.59 0.60 -11.68
C ILE A 177 -7.66 0.97 -10.20
N THR A 178 -8.74 0.56 -9.53
CA THR A 178 -8.95 0.78 -8.10
C THR A 178 -7.82 0.15 -7.29
N ALA A 179 -7.39 -1.07 -7.63
CA ALA A 179 -6.27 -1.72 -6.97
C ALA A 179 -4.97 -0.91 -7.06
N ALA A 180 -4.66 -0.36 -8.23
CA ALA A 180 -3.49 0.48 -8.41
C ALA A 180 -3.58 1.80 -7.62
N VAL A 181 -4.76 2.44 -7.63
CA VAL A 181 -5.02 3.67 -6.88
C VAL A 181 -4.85 3.44 -5.38
N PHE A 182 -5.45 2.39 -4.82
CA PHE A 182 -5.33 2.08 -3.41
C PHE A 182 -3.90 1.66 -3.00
N ALA A 183 -3.13 1.03 -3.88
CA ALA A 183 -1.70 0.82 -3.63
C ALA A 183 -0.95 2.16 -3.49
N GLY A 184 -1.20 3.11 -4.40
CA GLY A 184 -0.60 4.45 -4.34
C GLY A 184 -1.03 5.25 -3.11
N VAL A 185 -2.32 5.27 -2.80
CA VAL A 185 -2.87 5.94 -1.61
C VAL A 185 -2.32 5.30 -0.33
N GLY A 186 -2.22 3.97 -0.27
CA GLY A 186 -1.57 3.26 0.84
C GLY A 186 -0.12 3.69 1.03
N ALA A 187 0.66 3.81 -0.06
CA ALA A 187 2.04 4.29 0.02
C ALA A 187 2.13 5.73 0.56
N LEU A 188 1.22 6.62 0.16
CA LEU A 188 1.16 7.99 0.67
C LEU A 188 0.81 8.04 2.17
N PHE A 189 -0.14 7.23 2.63
CA PHE A 189 -0.44 7.13 4.05
C PHE A 189 0.74 6.55 4.85
N ALA A 190 1.39 5.51 4.35
CA ALA A 190 2.61 4.97 4.97
C ALA A 190 3.69 6.06 5.11
N ALA A 191 3.88 6.89 4.07
CA ALA A 191 4.81 8.02 4.11
C ALA A 191 4.42 9.06 5.17
N GLY A 192 3.13 9.40 5.25
CA GLY A 192 2.59 10.29 6.29
C GLY A 192 2.82 9.75 7.70
N ALA A 193 2.56 8.46 7.93
CA ALA A 193 2.80 7.80 9.21
C ALA A 193 4.29 7.80 9.58
N LEU A 194 5.19 7.57 8.62
CA LEU A 194 6.63 7.68 8.82
C LEU A 194 7.05 9.11 9.22
N CYS A 195 6.50 10.14 8.57
CA CYS A 195 6.77 11.53 8.93
C CYS A 195 6.31 11.85 10.37
N VAL A 196 5.11 11.41 10.74
CA VAL A 196 4.58 11.56 12.11
C VAL A 196 5.47 10.85 13.12
N TYR A 197 5.88 9.62 12.82
CA TYR A 197 6.78 8.84 13.66
C TYR A 197 8.13 9.53 13.88
N ILE A 198 8.75 10.07 12.82
CA ILE A 198 10.01 10.82 12.92
C ILE A 198 9.83 12.10 13.75
N ALA A 199 8.76 12.85 13.51
CA ALA A 199 8.45 14.07 14.27
C ALA A 199 8.27 13.76 15.77
N GLN A 200 7.58 12.66 16.09
CA GLN A 200 7.41 12.20 17.47
C GLN A 200 8.76 11.87 18.11
N GLN A 201 9.68 11.20 17.39
CA GLN A 201 11.01 10.90 17.92
C GLN A 201 11.84 12.15 18.19
N GLN A 202 11.80 13.13 17.28
CA GLN A 202 12.49 14.42 17.45
C GLN A 202 11.94 15.19 18.65
N TYR A 203 10.61 15.22 18.80
CA TYR A 203 9.94 15.87 19.93
C TYR A 203 10.34 15.25 21.27
N ILE A 204 10.35 13.91 21.37
CA ILE A 204 10.77 13.21 22.60
C ILE A 204 12.23 13.54 22.92
N ARG A 205 13.12 13.44 21.93
CA ARG A 205 14.55 13.73 22.13
C ARG A 205 14.80 15.16 22.61
N SER A 206 14.10 16.15 22.03
CA SER A 206 14.24 17.55 22.44
C SER A 206 13.79 17.79 23.88
N ASN A 207 12.73 17.11 24.34
CA ASN A 207 12.25 17.24 25.72
C ASN A 207 13.18 16.54 26.72
N ASP A 208 13.72 15.37 26.37
CA ASP A 208 14.68 14.66 27.22
C ASP A 208 15.97 15.49 27.40
N GLU A 209 16.51 16.09 26.34
CA GLU A 209 17.69 16.98 26.42
C GLU A 209 17.40 18.26 27.25
N SER A 210 16.19 18.82 27.14
CA SER A 210 15.78 20.00 27.91
C SER A 210 15.56 19.71 29.40
N PHE A 211 15.05 18.52 29.73
CA PHE A 211 14.86 18.07 31.11
C PHE A 211 16.22 17.85 31.79
N PHE A 212 17.13 17.16 31.09
CA PHE A 212 18.49 16.92 31.60
C PHE A 212 19.26 18.23 31.83
N SER A 213 19.12 19.20 30.93
CA SER A 213 19.74 20.53 31.09
C SER A 213 19.14 21.30 32.28
N ARG A 214 17.83 21.16 32.53
CA ARG A 214 17.15 21.81 33.65
C ARG A 214 17.55 21.19 34.99
N GLU A 215 17.61 19.86 35.11
CA GLU A 215 18.11 19.18 36.32
C GLU A 215 19.57 19.55 36.62
N LEU A 216 20.42 19.64 35.58
CA LEU A 216 21.82 20.04 35.76
C LEU A 216 21.92 21.47 36.30
N SER A 217 21.13 22.41 35.78
CA SER A 217 21.11 23.79 36.27
C SER A 217 20.61 23.92 37.71
N THR A 218 19.57 23.17 38.10
CA THR A 218 19.04 23.22 39.47
C THR A 218 19.99 22.59 40.50
N ASN A 219 20.73 21.55 40.13
CA ASN A 219 21.74 20.96 41.01
C ASN A 219 22.97 21.88 41.16
N MET A 220 23.28 22.69 40.14
CA MET A 220 24.38 23.65 40.20
C MET A 220 24.00 24.85 41.09
N GLU A 221 22.77 25.34 41.01
CA GLU A 221 22.25 26.45 41.84
C GLU A 221 22.03 26.06 43.30
N SER A 222 21.80 24.76 43.59
CA SER A 222 21.74 24.25 44.97
C SER A 222 23.10 24.19 45.64
N ASN A 223 24.19 24.00 44.90
CA ASN A 223 25.55 23.91 45.47
C ASN A 223 26.18 25.29 45.73
N ASP A 224 25.71 26.35 45.08
CA ASP A 224 26.21 27.72 45.26
C ASP A 224 25.57 28.46 46.45
N ASN A 225 24.59 27.86 47.14
CA ASN A 225 23.89 28.46 48.29
C ASN A 225 24.28 27.86 49.65
N ASP A 226 25.31 27.01 49.70
CA ASP A 226 25.80 26.32 50.91
C ASP A 226 27.13 26.91 51.47
N ASP A 227 27.57 28.09 51.03
CA ASP A 227 28.68 28.88 51.62
C ASP A 227 28.15 30.13 52.37
#